data_AF-A0A7S3FG84-F1
#
_entry.id   AF-A0A7S3FG84-F1
#
_cell.length_a   1.000
_cell.length_b   1.000
_cell.length_c   1.000
_cell.angle_alpha   90.00
_cell.angle_beta   90.00
_cell.angle_gamma   90.00
#
_symmetry.space_group_name_H-M   'P 1'
#
loop_
_entity.id
_entity.type
_entity.pdbx_description
1 polymer ?
#
loop_
_entity_poly.entity_id
_entity_poly.type
_entity_poly.pdbx_seq_one_letter_code
_entity_poly.pdbx_strand_id
1 'polypeptide(L)'
;GAQLLEARLARLGFGLAVMKDDGNCQFRALSHQLFGTQAHHKEVRAEAVAHIRANEEVFAPFFTGGEMVRYLAAMGRDRTWGDELTLRAVCDSFGVVLYIVQSTQENWLLTYEPEERSSKRRSSKRLFLTYLSPVHYNAITLPDGS
;
A
#
# COMPACT_ATOMS: atom_id res chain seq x y z
N GLY A 1 -3.65 17.76 -9.98
CA GLY A 1 -3.27 16.63 -9.11
C GLY A 1 -4.07 16.64 -7.82
N ALA A 2 -3.62 17.38 -6.80
CA ALA A 2 -4.24 17.40 -5.46
C ALA A 2 -5.73 17.79 -5.47
N GLN A 3 -6.09 18.92 -6.11
CA GLN A 3 -7.50 19.37 -6.22
C GLN A 3 -8.42 18.33 -6.88
N LEU A 4 -7.91 17.56 -7.85
CA LEU A 4 -8.67 16.50 -8.51
C LEU A 4 -8.91 15.32 -7.55
N LEU A 5 -7.90 14.95 -6.78
CA LEU A 5 -8.02 13.92 -5.75
C LEU A 5 -9.01 14.35 -4.66
N GLU A 6 -8.91 15.58 -4.17
CA GLU A 6 -9.85 16.15 -3.20
C GLU A 6 -11.29 16.15 -3.73
N ALA A 7 -11.52 16.61 -4.96
CA ALA A 7 -12.83 16.59 -5.59
C ALA A 7 -13.39 15.16 -5.74
N ARG A 8 -12.54 14.17 -6.02
CA ARG A 8 -12.95 12.75 -6.07
C ARG A 8 -13.37 12.25 -4.69
N LEU A 9 -12.58 12.52 -3.65
CA LEU A 9 -12.92 12.10 -2.29
C LEU A 9 -14.23 12.74 -1.82
N ALA A 10 -14.40 14.04 -2.06
CA ALA A 10 -15.63 14.76 -1.72
C ALA A 10 -16.85 14.15 -2.42
N ARG A 11 -16.75 13.85 -3.73
CA ARG A 11 -17.84 13.22 -4.48
C ARG A 11 -18.18 11.82 -3.98
N LEU A 12 -17.21 11.09 -3.44
CA LEU A 12 -17.40 9.75 -2.88
C LEU A 12 -17.82 9.77 -1.40
N GLY A 13 -17.87 10.95 -0.76
CA GLY A 13 -18.16 11.08 0.67
C GLY A 13 -17.03 10.57 1.56
N PHE A 14 -15.81 10.51 1.06
CA PHE A 14 -14.64 9.97 1.77
C PHE A 14 -13.83 11.09 2.42
N GLY A 15 -13.34 10.84 3.64
CA GLY A 15 -12.38 11.68 4.32
C GLY A 15 -10.93 11.25 4.10
N LEU A 16 -9.99 12.06 4.58
CA LEU A 16 -8.55 11.85 4.42
C LEU A 16 -7.85 11.85 5.78
N ALA A 17 -7.16 10.76 6.10
CA ALA A 17 -6.22 10.70 7.21
C ALA A 17 -4.79 10.93 6.69
N VAL A 18 -4.19 12.05 7.09
CA VAL A 18 -2.88 12.49 6.60
C VAL A 18 -1.74 11.70 7.25
N MET A 19 -0.85 11.16 6.43
CA MET A 19 0.33 10.43 6.85
C MET A 19 1.54 11.35 6.96
N LYS A 20 2.48 10.98 7.82
CA LYS A 20 3.74 11.70 7.91
C LYS A 20 4.54 11.55 6.62
N ASP A 21 5.01 12.68 6.07
CA ASP A 21 5.84 12.72 4.87
C ASP A 21 7.33 12.52 5.20
N ASP A 22 7.69 11.29 5.57
CA ASP A 22 9.05 10.92 5.97
C ASP A 22 9.62 9.73 5.19
N GLY A 23 9.08 9.46 4.00
CA GLY A 23 9.42 8.29 3.18
C GLY A 23 8.85 6.96 3.67
N ASN A 24 8.08 6.96 4.77
CA ASN A 24 7.30 5.80 5.22
C ASN A 24 5.80 5.93 4.89
N CYS A 25 5.37 6.96 4.14
CA CYS A 25 3.96 7.30 3.94
C CYS A 25 3.10 6.11 3.47
N GLN A 26 3.58 5.30 2.51
CA GLN A 26 2.87 4.10 2.06
C GLN A 26 2.63 3.11 3.21
N PHE A 27 3.67 2.74 3.97
CA PHE A 27 3.57 1.82 5.10
C PHE A 27 2.79 2.41 6.28
N ARG A 28 2.82 3.73 6.47
CA ARG A 28 1.99 4.42 7.47
C ARG A 28 0.52 4.38 7.09
N ALA A 29 0.18 4.61 5.82
CA ALA A 29 -1.19 4.53 5.32
C ALA A 29 -1.74 3.10 5.47
N LEU A 30 -0.94 2.11 5.09
CA LEU A 30 -1.28 0.69 5.27
C LEU A 30 -1.44 0.33 6.75
N SER A 31 -0.50 0.75 7.61
CA SER A 31 -0.60 0.58 9.06
C SER A 31 -1.88 1.20 9.63
N HIS A 32 -2.23 2.41 9.18
CA HIS A 32 -3.45 3.09 9.62
C HIS A 32 -4.71 2.30 9.23
N GLN A 33 -4.79 1.79 8.01
CA GLN A 33 -5.94 0.98 7.58
C GLN A 33 -5.99 -0.38 8.28
N LEU A 34 -4.83 -1.01 8.51
CA LEU A 34 -4.73 -2.33 9.14
C LEU A 34 -5.02 -2.27 10.65
N PHE A 35 -4.49 -1.27 11.35
CA PHE A 35 -4.41 -1.24 12.81
C PHE A 35 -5.01 0.02 13.45
N GLY A 36 -5.55 0.96 12.67
CA GLY A 36 -6.09 2.23 13.18
C GLY A 36 -5.02 3.23 13.62
N THR A 37 -3.74 2.96 13.37
CA THR A 37 -2.62 3.83 13.75
C THR A 37 -1.46 3.73 12.75
N GLN A 38 -0.66 4.79 12.62
CA GLN A 38 0.54 4.82 11.78
C GLN A 38 1.76 4.14 12.44
N ALA A 39 1.65 3.74 13.71
CA ALA A 39 2.78 3.32 14.54
C ALA A 39 3.45 2.02 14.07
N HIS A 40 2.68 1.10 13.48
CA HIS A 40 3.17 -0.21 13.03
C HIS A 40 3.78 -0.19 11.62
N HIS A 41 4.10 0.98 11.06
CA HIS A 41 4.64 1.10 9.71
C HIS A 41 5.93 0.27 9.48
N LYS A 42 6.75 0.07 10.51
CA LYS A 42 7.95 -0.77 10.43
C LYS A 42 7.61 -2.26 10.31
N GLU A 43 6.60 -2.72 11.03
CA GLU A 43 6.11 -4.10 10.98
C GLU A 43 5.50 -4.39 9.61
N VAL A 44 4.69 -3.47 9.08
CA VAL A 44 4.11 -3.59 7.72
C VAL A 44 5.21 -3.65 6.66
N ARG A 45 6.25 -2.81 6.78
CA ARG A 45 7.43 -2.87 5.88
C ARG A 45 8.15 -4.21 5.98
N ALA A 46 8.40 -4.68 7.20
CA ALA A 46 9.10 -5.94 7.43
C ALA A 46 8.32 -7.12 6.82
N GLU A 47 7.01 -7.16 6.99
CA GLU A 47 6.15 -8.19 6.39
C GLU A 47 6.17 -8.13 4.86
N ALA A 48 6.09 -6.93 4.27
CA ALA A 48 6.19 -6.76 2.81
C ALA A 48 7.51 -7.32 2.26
N VAL A 49 8.63 -6.93 2.87
CA VAL A 49 9.98 -7.39 2.46
C VAL A 49 10.14 -8.89 2.67
N ALA A 50 9.64 -9.43 3.79
CA ALA A 50 9.68 -10.86 4.06
C ALA A 50 8.83 -11.65 3.04
N HIS A 51 7.66 -11.14 2.69
CA HIS A 51 6.78 -11.77 1.70
C HIS A 51 7.40 -11.76 0.31
N ILE A 52 7.98 -10.66 -0.14
CA ILE A 52 8.68 -10.58 -1.44
C ILE A 52 9.83 -11.59 -1.49
N ARG A 53 10.60 -11.70 -0.40
CA ARG A 53 11.71 -12.66 -0.29
C ARG A 53 11.24 -14.12 -0.31
N ALA A 54 10.11 -14.42 0.33
CA ALA A 54 9.61 -15.79 0.48
C ALA A 54 8.90 -16.32 -0.78
N ASN A 55 8.47 -15.46 -1.69
CA ASN A 55 7.74 -15.81 -2.91
C ASN A 55 8.52 -15.35 -4.14
N GLU A 56 9.81 -15.69 -4.19
CA GLU A 56 10.72 -15.24 -5.24
C GLU A 56 10.23 -15.59 -6.65
N GLU A 57 9.56 -16.73 -6.82
CA GLU A 57 8.95 -17.15 -8.08
C GLU A 57 7.90 -16.17 -8.62
N VAL A 58 7.22 -15.42 -7.73
CA VAL A 58 6.23 -14.40 -8.09
C VAL A 58 6.90 -13.07 -8.40
N PHE A 59 7.92 -12.70 -7.61
CA PHE A 59 8.51 -11.35 -7.67
C PHE A 59 9.74 -11.23 -8.56
N ALA A 60 10.54 -12.30 -8.73
CA ALA A 60 11.75 -12.30 -9.55
C ALA A 60 11.52 -11.84 -11.00
N PRO A 61 10.40 -12.14 -11.67
CA PRO A 61 10.13 -11.64 -13.03
C PRO A 61 10.11 -10.11 -13.16
N PHE A 62 9.93 -9.35 -12.06
CA PHE A 62 9.98 -7.90 -12.05
C PHE A 62 11.40 -7.33 -11.94
N PHE A 63 12.43 -8.19 -11.81
CA PHE A 63 13.82 -7.80 -11.62
C PHE A 63 14.71 -8.40 -12.72
N THR A 64 15.81 -7.73 -13.04
CA THR A 64 16.83 -8.27 -13.95
C THR A 64 18.11 -8.58 -13.19
N GLY A 65 18.59 -9.82 -13.27
CA GLY A 65 19.80 -10.27 -12.56
C GLY A 65 19.70 -10.09 -11.03
N GLY A 66 20.79 -9.65 -10.40
CA GLY A 66 20.89 -9.51 -8.93
C GLY A 66 20.14 -8.31 -8.32
N GLU A 67 19.24 -7.67 -9.05
CA GLU A 67 18.52 -6.46 -8.63
C GLU A 67 17.58 -6.72 -7.45
N MET A 68 16.92 -7.88 -7.41
CA MET A 68 15.98 -8.21 -6.33
C MET A 68 16.65 -8.18 -4.95
N VAL A 69 17.89 -8.68 -4.85
CA VAL A 69 18.65 -8.65 -3.59
C VAL A 69 18.94 -7.21 -3.15
N ARG A 70 19.33 -6.35 -4.09
CA ARG A 70 19.58 -4.91 -3.82
C ARG A 70 18.29 -4.20 -3.45
N TYR A 71 17.20 -4.51 -4.13
CA TYR A 71 15.87 -4.01 -3.85
C TYR A 71 15.43 -4.37 -2.43
N LEU A 72 15.49 -5.64 -2.04
CA LEU A 72 15.12 -6.10 -0.69
C LEU A 72 15.99 -5.46 0.39
N ALA A 73 17.30 -5.33 0.16
CA ALA A 73 18.21 -4.66 1.07
C ALA A 73 17.86 -3.17 1.22
N ALA A 74 17.55 -2.48 0.12
CA ALA A 74 17.13 -1.09 0.15
C ALA A 74 15.78 -0.92 0.85
N MET A 75 14.77 -1.70 0.46
CA MET A 75 13.39 -1.61 0.95
C MET A 75 13.27 -1.95 2.44
N GLY A 76 14.18 -2.77 2.98
CA GLY A 76 14.28 -3.03 4.41
C GLY A 76 14.71 -1.82 5.25
N ARG A 77 15.31 -0.78 4.65
CA ARG A 77 15.75 0.42 5.38
C ARG A 77 14.57 1.35 5.64
N ASP A 78 14.54 1.90 6.86
CA ASP A 78 13.58 2.93 7.25
C ASP A 78 13.62 4.10 6.26
N ARG A 79 12.43 4.69 6.00
CA ARG A 79 12.23 5.82 5.07
C ARG A 79 12.49 5.54 3.58
N THR A 80 12.78 4.30 3.18
CA THR A 80 12.77 3.93 1.76
C THR A 80 11.35 3.93 1.24
N TRP A 81 11.09 4.66 0.15
CA TRP A 81 9.74 4.78 -0.40
C TRP A 81 9.28 3.42 -0.91
N GLY A 82 8.05 3.04 -0.54
CA GLY A 82 7.41 1.85 -1.09
C GLY A 82 6.91 2.09 -2.51
N ASP A 83 6.63 1.01 -3.22
CA ASP A 83 6.21 0.99 -4.62
C ASP A 83 5.04 0.02 -4.84
N GLU A 84 4.79 -0.36 -6.09
CA GLU A 84 3.76 -1.31 -6.44
C GLU A 84 4.03 -2.73 -5.90
N LEU A 85 5.30 -3.16 -5.87
CA LEU A 85 5.64 -4.51 -5.37
C LEU A 85 5.39 -4.62 -3.87
N THR A 86 5.62 -3.56 -3.10
CA THR A 86 5.26 -3.54 -1.68
C THR A 86 3.75 -3.49 -1.44
N LEU A 87 2.97 -2.83 -2.31
CA LEU A 87 1.50 -2.87 -2.24
C LEU A 87 0.97 -4.29 -2.50
N ARG A 88 1.48 -4.95 -3.54
CA ARG A 88 1.17 -6.36 -3.85
C ARG A 88 1.53 -7.26 -2.68
N ALA A 89 2.74 -7.14 -2.15
CA ALA A 89 3.22 -7.95 -1.04
C ALA A 89 2.39 -7.76 0.23
N VAL A 90 1.96 -6.53 0.55
CA VAL A 90 1.07 -6.28 1.70
C VAL A 90 -0.33 -6.83 1.46
N CYS A 91 -0.87 -6.67 0.24
CA CYS A 91 -2.14 -7.25 -0.15
C CYS A 91 -2.17 -8.77 0.10
N ASP A 92 -1.15 -9.49 -0.36
CA ASP A 92 -1.04 -10.93 -0.20
C ASP A 92 -0.71 -11.37 1.22
N SER A 93 0.30 -10.76 1.85
CA SER A 93 0.78 -11.16 3.17
C SER A 93 -0.25 -10.95 4.28
N PHE A 94 -1.13 -9.95 4.16
CA PHE A 94 -2.23 -9.71 5.08
C PHE A 94 -3.57 -10.29 4.59
N GLY A 95 -3.62 -10.82 3.37
CA GLY A 95 -4.83 -11.38 2.76
C GLY A 95 -5.97 -10.37 2.66
N VAL A 96 -5.67 -9.12 2.29
CA VAL A 96 -6.62 -7.98 2.23
C VAL A 96 -6.85 -7.51 0.81
N VAL A 97 -8.00 -6.89 0.53
CA VAL A 97 -8.22 -6.18 -0.74
C VAL A 97 -7.79 -4.73 -0.59
N LEU A 98 -7.05 -4.19 -1.54
CA LEU A 98 -6.51 -2.83 -1.49
C LEU A 98 -7.06 -1.98 -2.63
N TYR A 99 -7.65 -0.84 -2.29
CA TYR A 99 -8.12 0.17 -3.24
C TYR A 99 -7.29 1.44 -3.11
N ILE A 100 -6.79 1.99 -4.23
CA ILE A 100 -5.96 3.19 -4.25
C ILE A 100 -6.56 4.23 -5.18
N VAL A 101 -7.02 5.34 -4.61
CA VAL A 101 -7.52 6.51 -5.36
C VAL A 101 -6.35 7.43 -5.69
N GLN A 102 -5.97 7.51 -6.96
CA GLN A 102 -4.85 8.28 -7.44
C GLN A 102 -5.27 9.70 -7.88
N SER A 103 -4.31 10.64 -7.89
CA SER A 103 -4.48 12.00 -8.39
C SER A 103 -4.34 12.15 -9.91
N THR A 104 -4.18 11.05 -10.65
CA THR A 104 -4.03 11.00 -12.12
C THR A 104 -5.37 11.23 -12.82
N GLN A 105 -5.38 11.74 -14.06
CA GLN A 105 -6.63 11.99 -14.78
C GLN A 105 -7.34 10.68 -15.17
N GLU A 106 -6.58 9.72 -15.70
CA GLU A 106 -7.02 8.38 -16.08
C GLU A 106 -6.51 7.33 -15.08
N ASN A 107 -7.09 6.12 -15.13
CA ASN A 107 -6.76 4.98 -14.25
C ASN A 107 -6.69 5.38 -12.76
N TRP A 108 -7.63 6.22 -12.34
CA TRP A 108 -7.59 6.88 -11.04
C TRP A 108 -7.87 5.93 -9.86
N LEU A 109 -8.26 4.69 -10.11
CA LEU A 109 -8.50 3.68 -9.09
C LEU A 109 -7.70 2.42 -9.44
N LEU A 110 -6.75 2.07 -8.56
CA LEU A 110 -6.07 0.77 -8.61
C LEU A 110 -6.71 -0.16 -7.59
N THR A 111 -6.80 -1.44 -7.95
CA THR A 111 -7.30 -2.50 -7.07
C THR A 111 -6.30 -3.65 -7.05
N TYR A 112 -5.96 -4.12 -5.85
CA TYR A 112 -5.18 -5.35 -5.64
C TYR A 112 -6.02 -6.33 -4.84
N GLU A 113 -6.08 -7.57 -5.32
CA GLU A 113 -6.72 -8.68 -4.63
C GLU A 113 -5.68 -9.73 -4.24
N PRO A 114 -5.83 -10.34 -3.06
CA PRO A 114 -4.86 -11.31 -2.58
C PRO A 114 -4.94 -12.57 -3.47
N GLU A 115 -3.77 -13.13 -3.78
CA GLU A 115 -3.67 -14.34 -4.58
C GLU A 115 -4.31 -15.53 -3.85
N GLU A 116 -5.03 -16.39 -4.59
CA GLU A 116 -5.77 -17.52 -4.02
C GLU A 116 -4.86 -18.52 -3.28
N ARG A 117 -3.56 -18.54 -3.61
CA ARG A 117 -2.56 -19.44 -3.04
C ARG A 117 -2.01 -18.98 -1.69
N SER A 118 -2.39 -17.80 -1.19
CA SER A 118 -1.91 -17.34 0.12
C SER A 118 -2.42 -18.30 1.22
N SER A 119 -1.49 -18.91 1.96
CA SER A 119 -1.78 -19.90 3.01
C SER A 119 -2.41 -19.29 4.28
N LYS A 120 -2.54 -17.96 4.35
CA LYS A 120 -3.18 -17.26 5.46
C LYS A 120 -4.69 -17.10 5.20
N ARG A 121 -5.52 -17.24 6.25
CA ARG A 121 -6.98 -17.02 6.16
C ARG A 121 -7.26 -15.66 5.50
N ARG A 122 -7.98 -15.67 4.36
CA ARG A 122 -8.43 -14.45 3.68
C ARG A 122 -9.15 -13.56 4.69
N SER A 123 -8.60 -12.37 4.91
CA SER A 123 -9.28 -11.32 5.63
C SER A 123 -10.30 -10.70 4.67
N SER A 124 -11.56 -10.57 5.08
CA SER A 124 -12.54 -9.80 4.31
C SER A 124 -12.29 -8.29 4.39
N LYS A 125 -11.20 -7.87 5.05
CA LYS A 125 -10.86 -6.47 5.25
C LYS A 125 -10.41 -5.82 3.95
N ARG A 126 -10.96 -4.63 3.72
CA ARG A 126 -10.64 -3.76 2.58
C ARG A 126 -9.87 -2.56 3.10
N LEU A 127 -8.76 -2.23 2.46
CA LEU A 127 -7.94 -1.07 2.77
C LEU A 127 -8.12 -0.02 1.68
N PHE A 128 -8.25 1.24 2.08
CA PHE A 128 -8.49 2.36 1.16
C PHE A 128 -7.41 3.41 1.35
N LEU A 129 -6.63 3.65 0.30
CA LEU A 129 -5.53 4.62 0.28
C LEU A 129 -5.80 5.69 -0.77
N THR A 130 -5.16 6.83 -0.61
CA THR A 130 -4.95 7.76 -1.71
C THR A 130 -3.49 7.80 -2.12
N TYR A 131 -3.25 8.13 -3.38
CA TYR A 131 -1.92 8.40 -3.90
C TYR A 131 -1.89 9.73 -4.64
N LEU A 132 -1.26 10.71 -4.01
CA LEU A 132 -0.88 11.95 -4.67
C LEU A 132 0.37 11.65 -5.51
N SER A 133 0.15 11.27 -6.76
CA SER A 133 1.22 10.79 -7.63
C SER A 133 2.23 11.90 -7.98
N PRO A 134 3.54 11.60 -8.02
CA PRO A 134 4.19 10.34 -7.62
C PRO A 134 4.74 10.37 -6.17
N VAL A 135 4.21 11.23 -5.31
CA VAL A 135 4.93 11.71 -4.13
C VAL A 135 4.46 11.14 -2.79
N HIS A 136 3.17 10.88 -2.61
CA HIS A 136 2.67 10.67 -1.25
C HIS A 136 1.42 9.80 -1.15
N TYR A 137 1.39 8.95 -0.12
CA TYR A 137 0.24 8.11 0.24
C TYR A 137 -0.43 8.59 1.52
N ASN A 138 -1.76 8.65 1.50
CA ASN A 138 -2.58 8.85 2.69
C ASN A 138 -3.58 7.70 2.86
N ALA A 139 -4.18 7.61 4.04
CA ALA A 139 -5.29 6.69 4.30
C ALA A 139 -6.63 7.39 4.02
N ILE A 140 -7.59 6.65 3.48
CA ILE A 140 -8.98 7.12 3.34
C ILE A 140 -9.75 6.77 4.62
N THR A 141 -10.53 7.71 5.13
CA THR A 141 -11.50 7.44 6.19
C THR A 141 -12.89 7.33 5.56
N LEU A 142 -13.59 6.23 5.84
CA LEU A 142 -14.99 6.09 5.46
C LEU A 142 -15.86 6.96 6.38
N PRO A 143 -17.00 7.47 5.89
CA PRO A 143 -17.93 8.20 6.74
C PRO A 143 -18.48 7.30 7.85
N ASP A 144 -18.65 7.88 9.04
CA ASP A 144 -19.21 7.19 10.20
C ASP A 144 -20.60 6.62 9.86
N GLY A 145 -20.78 5.31 10.05
CA GLY A 145 -22.05 4.61 9.80
C GLY A 145 -22.10 3.68 8.58
N SER A 146 -20.95 3.23 8.08
CA SER A 146 -20.84 2.17 7.07
C SER A 146 -20.49 0.80 7.67
#